data_AF-A0A1S3S8U5-F1
#
_entry.id   AF-A0A1S3S8U5-F1
#
_cell.length_a   1.000
_cell.length_b   1.000
_cell.length_c   1.000
_cell.angle_alpha   90.00
_cell.angle_beta   90.00
_cell.angle_gamma   90.00
#
_symmetry.space_group_name_H-M   'P 1'
#
loop_
_entity.id
_entity.type
_entity.pdbx_description
1 polymer ?
#
loop_
_entity_poly.entity_id
_entity_poly.type
_entity_poly.pdbx_seq_one_letter_code
_entity_poly.pdbx_strand_id
1 'polypeptide(L)'
;MPSAKNRLAFAVRIREIKGVSPRVQKGVQMLRLRKLFSGAFVKMNKTSMAMLKMVEPYVAWGFPNWKSVRELILKRGQAKIDKGRVALTDNTFTGQHMGKYGIICLEDLIHEIYSVGMDFRVVSNFIWPFKLSVAHHAARDEAGLLKDIGNPGPRGMDVNSIIKQLN
;
A
#
# COMPACT_ATOMS: atom_id res chain seq x y z
N MET A 1 -16.55 14.36 -0.26
CA MET A 1 -15.67 13.85 0.83
C MET A 1 -15.74 12.33 0.81
N PRO A 2 -14.69 11.58 1.17
CA PRO A 2 -14.82 10.12 1.32
C PRO A 2 -15.91 9.84 2.37
N SER A 3 -16.79 8.86 2.13
CA SER A 3 -17.78 8.44 3.13
C SER A 3 -17.10 7.94 4.40
N ALA A 4 -17.80 7.95 5.55
CA ALA A 4 -17.25 7.48 6.83
C ALA A 4 -16.66 6.04 6.77
N LYS A 5 -17.10 5.25 5.79
CA LYS A 5 -16.67 3.87 5.53
C LYS A 5 -15.29 3.77 4.87
N ASN A 6 -14.80 4.84 4.23
CA ASN A 6 -13.66 4.82 3.31
C ASN A 6 -12.47 5.64 3.84
N ARG A 7 -12.03 5.32 5.05
CA ARG A 7 -10.92 6.02 5.75
C ARG A 7 -9.53 5.52 5.36
N LEU A 8 -9.43 4.32 4.80
CA LEU A 8 -8.20 3.69 4.35
C LEU A 8 -8.22 3.50 2.84
N ALA A 9 -7.17 3.92 2.14
CA ALA A 9 -6.92 3.53 0.77
C ALA A 9 -5.66 2.68 0.65
N PHE A 10 -5.64 1.82 -0.36
CA PHE A 10 -4.43 1.17 -0.84
C PHE A 10 -4.10 1.74 -2.21
N ALA A 11 -2.86 2.15 -2.40
CA ALA A 11 -2.38 2.73 -3.65
C ALA A 11 -1.24 1.87 -4.20
N VAL A 12 -1.31 1.56 -5.49
CA VAL A 12 -0.33 0.74 -6.21
C VAL A 12 0.14 1.49 -7.44
N ARG A 13 1.46 1.58 -7.61
CA ARG A 13 2.04 2.09 -8.85
C ARG A 13 2.03 1.02 -9.94
N ILE A 14 1.31 1.28 -11.02
CA ILE A 14 1.14 0.30 -12.12
C ILE A 14 1.70 0.79 -13.46
N ARG A 15 2.15 2.04 -13.55
CA ARG A 15 2.86 2.55 -14.74
C ARG A 15 4.25 3.09 -14.40
N GLU A 16 5.11 3.08 -15.41
CA GLU A 16 6.37 3.78 -15.38
C GLU A 16 6.16 5.30 -15.31
N ILE A 17 7.14 6.00 -14.73
CA ILE A 17 7.10 7.45 -14.55
C ILE A 17 8.38 7.97 -15.19
N LYS A 18 8.24 8.71 -16.29
CA LYS A 18 9.36 9.33 -17.04
C LYS A 18 8.99 10.78 -17.34
N GLY A 19 9.95 11.71 -17.19
CA GLY A 19 9.79 13.10 -17.59
C GLY A 19 8.68 13.90 -16.88
N VAL A 20 8.30 13.53 -15.65
CA VAL A 20 7.20 14.21 -14.94
C VAL A 20 7.67 15.39 -14.11
N SER A 21 6.76 16.33 -13.86
CA SER A 21 7.02 17.53 -13.05
C SER A 21 7.53 17.17 -11.64
N PRO A 22 8.39 18.02 -11.03
CA PRO A 22 8.88 17.80 -9.66
C PRO A 22 7.77 17.62 -8.62
N ARG A 23 6.62 18.26 -8.85
CA ARG A 23 5.43 18.15 -7.99
C ARG A 23 4.87 16.73 -7.97
N VAL A 24 4.74 16.10 -9.14
CA VAL A 24 4.28 14.69 -9.26
C VAL A 24 5.32 13.75 -8.66
N GLN A 25 6.62 13.97 -8.92
CA GLN A 25 7.69 13.14 -8.34
C GLN A 25 7.64 13.18 -6.81
N LYS A 26 7.47 14.36 -6.22
CA LYS A 26 7.35 14.54 -4.77
C LYS A 26 6.10 13.84 -4.23
N GLY A 27 4.97 13.92 -4.91
CA GLY A 27 3.74 13.20 -4.53
C GLY A 27 3.96 11.67 -4.47
N VAL A 28 4.57 11.09 -5.51
CA VAL A 28 4.89 9.66 -5.57
C VAL A 28 5.87 9.26 -4.46
N GLN A 29 6.87 10.10 -4.17
CA GLN A 29 7.81 9.86 -3.08
C GLN A 29 7.16 9.92 -1.70
N MET A 30 6.25 10.88 -1.46
CA MET A 30 5.50 11.01 -0.21
C MET A 30 4.57 9.83 0.03
N LEU A 31 3.96 9.30 -1.04
CA LEU A 31 3.17 8.06 -1.00
C LEU A 31 4.03 6.80 -0.91
N ARG A 32 5.37 6.94 -1.01
CA ARG A 32 6.36 5.86 -0.95
C ARG A 32 6.28 4.87 -2.13
N LEU A 33 5.74 5.30 -3.27
CA LEU A 33 5.49 4.49 -4.47
C LEU A 33 6.63 4.56 -5.49
N ARG A 34 7.88 4.38 -5.03
CA ARG A 34 9.09 4.65 -5.82
C ARG A 34 9.38 3.61 -6.91
N LYS A 35 8.94 2.37 -6.72
CA LYS A 35 9.18 1.26 -7.65
C LYS A 35 7.89 0.90 -8.39
N LEU A 36 7.99 0.39 -9.60
CA LEU A 36 6.84 -0.23 -10.28
C LEU A 36 6.32 -1.39 -9.42
N PHE A 37 5.00 -1.56 -9.35
CA PHE A 37 4.31 -2.52 -8.48
C PHE A 37 4.63 -2.39 -6.99
N SER A 38 5.03 -1.19 -6.55
CA SER A 38 5.03 -0.88 -5.12
C SER A 38 3.62 -0.49 -4.67
N GLY A 39 3.25 -0.95 -3.48
CA GLY A 39 1.95 -0.68 -2.84
C GLY A 39 2.12 -0.06 -1.45
N ALA A 40 1.21 0.82 -1.06
CA ALA A 40 1.21 1.42 0.27
C ALA A 40 -0.21 1.75 0.76
N PHE A 41 -0.41 1.63 2.08
CA PHE A 41 -1.61 2.09 2.77
C PHE A 41 -1.57 3.60 2.98
N VAL A 42 -2.69 4.27 2.72
CA VAL A 42 -2.86 5.71 2.77
C VAL A 42 -4.10 6.06 3.59
N LYS A 43 -3.93 6.85 4.65
CA LYS A 43 -5.05 7.43 5.41
C LYS A 43 -5.75 8.48 4.55
N MET A 44 -7.06 8.34 4.38
CA MET A 44 -7.87 9.25 3.57
C MET A 44 -8.17 10.54 4.32
N ASN A 45 -7.77 11.67 3.73
CA ASN A 45 -8.10 13.03 4.14
C ASN A 45 -8.05 13.94 2.90
N LYS A 46 -8.35 15.24 3.03
CA LYS A 46 -8.36 16.17 1.90
C LYS A 46 -7.00 16.24 1.18
N THR A 47 -5.91 16.21 1.94
CA THR A 47 -4.54 16.30 1.43
C THR A 47 -4.12 15.03 0.71
N SER A 48 -4.33 13.86 1.31
CA SER A 48 -4.00 12.58 0.66
C SER A 48 -4.85 12.34 -0.58
N MET A 49 -6.11 12.78 -0.58
CA MET A 49 -6.93 12.75 -1.79
C MET A 49 -6.38 13.67 -2.88
N ALA A 50 -6.01 14.92 -2.57
CA ALA A 50 -5.40 15.80 -3.56
C ALA A 50 -4.08 15.21 -4.13
N MET A 51 -3.30 14.54 -3.27
CA MET A 51 -2.06 13.88 -3.66
C MET A 51 -2.30 12.65 -4.54
N LEU A 52 -3.30 11.82 -4.20
CA LEU A 52 -3.72 10.68 -5.02
C LEU A 52 -4.19 11.15 -6.39
N LYS A 53 -5.05 12.17 -6.46
CA LYS A 53 -5.53 12.78 -7.72
C LYS A 53 -4.38 13.23 -8.62
N MET A 54 -3.34 13.82 -8.03
CA MET A 54 -2.18 14.27 -8.78
C MET A 54 -1.38 13.11 -9.41
N VAL A 55 -1.34 11.94 -8.76
CA VAL A 55 -0.58 10.78 -9.23
C VAL A 55 -1.44 9.74 -9.94
N GLU A 56 -2.75 10.00 -10.10
CA GLU A 56 -3.73 9.12 -10.76
C GLU A 56 -3.25 8.56 -12.10
N PRO A 57 -2.57 9.31 -12.99
CA PRO A 57 -2.11 8.76 -14.27
C PRO A 57 -1.12 7.58 -14.16
N TYR A 58 -0.54 7.34 -12.98
CA TYR A 58 0.48 6.31 -12.74
C TYR A 58 0.11 5.29 -11.67
N VAL A 59 -0.90 5.62 -10.85
CA VAL A 59 -1.23 4.90 -9.63
C VAL A 59 -2.70 4.48 -9.69
N ALA A 60 -2.95 3.19 -9.50
CA ALA A 60 -4.27 2.68 -9.20
C ALA A 60 -4.47 2.71 -7.68
N TRP A 61 -5.62 3.21 -7.22
CA TRP A 61 -5.90 3.28 -5.79
C TRP A 61 -7.38 3.04 -5.49
N GLY A 62 -7.67 2.50 -4.30
CA GLY A 62 -9.04 2.23 -3.88
C GLY A 62 -9.11 1.82 -2.42
N PHE A 63 -10.25 1.27 -2.01
CA PHE A 63 -10.54 0.92 -0.63
C PHE A 63 -10.35 -0.59 -0.41
N PRO A 64 -9.30 -1.01 0.32
CA PRO A 64 -9.07 -2.42 0.59
C PRO A 64 -10.08 -2.95 1.62
N ASN A 65 -10.45 -4.22 1.48
CA ASN A 65 -11.20 -4.94 2.51
C ASN A 65 -10.26 -5.57 3.55
N TRP A 66 -10.82 -6.03 4.67
CA TRP A 66 -10.06 -6.67 5.75
C TRP A 66 -9.18 -7.81 5.26
N LYS A 67 -9.72 -8.68 4.40
CA LYS A 67 -9.01 -9.84 3.85
C LYS A 67 -7.77 -9.41 3.06
N SER A 68 -7.89 -8.40 2.19
CA SER A 68 -6.77 -7.89 1.40
C SER A 68 -5.70 -7.22 2.26
N VAL A 69 -6.09 -6.47 3.30
CA VAL A 69 -5.12 -5.89 4.25
C VAL A 69 -4.36 -6.99 4.98
N ARG A 70 -5.09 -7.96 5.53
CA ARG A 70 -4.53 -9.11 6.25
C ARG A 70 -3.58 -9.92 5.39
N GLU A 71 -3.99 -10.30 4.18
CA GLU A 71 -3.14 -11.08 3.26
C GLU A 71 -1.89 -10.32 2.82
N LEU A 72 -1.97 -9.00 2.60
CA LEU A 72 -0.80 -8.19 2.25
C LEU A 72 0.23 -8.17 3.38
N ILE A 73 -0.23 -7.92 4.61
CA ILE A 73 0.65 -7.84 5.78
C ILE A 73 1.24 -9.21 6.09
N LEU A 74 0.45 -10.29 6.06
CA LEU A 74 0.94 -11.63 6.36
C LEU A 74 1.92 -12.16 5.31
N LYS A 75 1.66 -11.96 4.02
CA LYS A 75 2.49 -12.54 2.95
C LYS A 75 3.68 -11.66 2.58
N ARG A 76 3.51 -10.34 2.67
CA ARG A 76 4.48 -9.35 2.12
C ARG A 76 4.87 -8.26 3.11
N GLY A 77 4.36 -8.31 4.34
CA GLY A 77 4.69 -7.35 5.38
C GLY A 77 6.17 -7.42 5.73
N GLN A 78 6.84 -6.28 5.61
CA GLN A 78 8.22 -6.09 6.05
C GLN A 78 8.26 -4.86 6.95
N ALA A 79 8.97 -4.95 8.06
CA ALA A 79 9.29 -3.82 8.92
C ALA A 79 10.52 -3.09 8.42
N LYS A 80 10.53 -1.77 8.61
CA LYS A 80 11.67 -0.89 8.41
C LYS A 80 12.42 -0.72 9.73
N ILE A 81 13.57 -1.40 9.87
CA ILE A 81 14.48 -1.30 11.02
C ILE A 81 15.84 -0.84 10.52
N ASP A 82 16.42 0.18 11.15
CA ASP A 82 17.80 0.64 10.90
C ASP A 82 18.21 0.74 9.42
N LYS A 83 17.31 1.27 8.60
CA LYS A 83 17.42 1.40 7.12
C LYS A 83 17.37 0.07 6.34
N GLY A 84 17.31 -1.07 7.02
CA GLY A 84 17.04 -2.41 6.48
C GLY A 84 15.57 -2.78 6.43
N ARG A 85 15.31 -4.03 6.00
CA ARG A 85 13.97 -4.64 5.92
C ARG A 85 14.00 -5.99 6.62
N VAL A 86 13.05 -6.21 7.52
CA VAL A 86 12.89 -7.47 8.26
C VAL A 86 11.47 -7.97 8.02
N ALA A 87 11.30 -9.27 7.76
CA ALA A 87 9.97 -9.83 7.55
C ALA A 87 9.14 -9.78 8.84
N LEU A 88 7.84 -9.47 8.72
CA LEU A 88 6.90 -9.50 9.85
C LEU A 88 6.42 -10.93 10.11
N THR A 89 7.32 -11.80 10.60
CA THR A 89 7.01 -13.23 10.82
C THR A 89 6.74 -13.60 12.27
N ASP A 90 7.15 -12.76 13.23
CA ASP A 90 7.05 -13.06 14.66
C ASP A 90 6.34 -11.94 15.43
N ASN A 91 5.46 -12.34 16.34
CA ASN A 91 4.78 -11.45 17.29
C ASN A 91 5.78 -10.86 18.29
N THR A 92 6.81 -11.62 18.69
CA THR A 92 7.85 -11.12 19.60
C THR A 92 8.56 -9.90 19.01
N PHE A 93 8.95 -10.01 17.74
CA PHE A 93 9.56 -8.91 16.99
C PHE A 93 8.63 -7.69 16.90
N THR A 94 7.35 -7.92 16.63
CA THR A 94 6.35 -6.85 16.52
C THR A 94 6.15 -6.14 17.87
N GLY A 95 5.93 -6.89 18.94
CA GLY A 95 5.76 -6.36 20.29
C GLY A 95 6.98 -5.61 20.80
N GLN A 96 8.19 -6.07 20.50
CA GLN A 96 9.43 -5.39 20.88
C GLN A 96 9.53 -3.97 20.28
N HIS A 97 9.11 -3.79 19.03
CA HIS A 97 9.26 -2.51 18.33
C HIS A 97 8.03 -1.60 18.44
N MET A 98 6.84 -2.17 18.54
CA MET A 98 5.57 -1.44 18.49
C MET A 98 4.76 -1.55 19.79
N GLY A 99 5.23 -2.27 20.81
CA GLY A 99 4.50 -2.48 22.07
C GLY A 99 4.14 -1.19 22.80
N LYS A 100 4.97 -0.15 22.69
CA LYS A 100 4.67 1.20 23.23
C LYS A 100 3.43 1.87 22.60
N TYR A 101 2.97 1.38 21.46
CA TYR A 101 1.75 1.82 20.78
C TYR A 101 0.58 0.84 20.97
N GLY A 102 0.70 -0.11 21.91
CA GLY A 102 -0.32 -1.13 22.16
C GLY A 102 -0.38 -2.23 21.10
N ILE A 103 0.65 -2.38 20.26
CA ILE A 103 0.70 -3.37 19.20
C ILE A 103 1.63 -4.50 19.65
N ILE A 104 1.04 -5.62 20.07
CA ILE A 104 1.76 -6.74 20.68
C ILE A 104 1.93 -7.86 19.67
N CYS A 105 0.99 -8.02 18.74
CA CYS A 105 1.03 -9.04 17.70
C CYS A 105 0.76 -8.46 16.31
N LEU A 106 0.90 -9.31 15.29
CA LEU A 106 0.64 -8.92 13.91
C LEU A 106 -0.85 -8.61 13.64
N GLU A 107 -1.76 -9.23 14.38
CA GLU A 107 -3.20 -8.97 14.24
C GLU A 107 -3.56 -7.56 14.75
N ASP A 108 -2.93 -7.09 15.84
CA ASP A 108 -3.07 -5.71 16.32
C ASP A 108 -2.59 -4.71 15.27
N LEU A 109 -1.50 -5.04 14.59
CA LEU A 109 -0.94 -4.22 13.50
C LEU A 109 -1.90 -4.15 12.30
N ILE A 110 -2.50 -5.28 11.91
CA ILE A 110 -3.52 -5.34 10.85
C ILE A 110 -4.75 -4.52 11.25
N HIS A 111 -5.21 -4.66 12.49
CA HIS A 111 -6.35 -3.93 13.04
C HIS A 111 -6.10 -2.41 13.03
N GLU A 112 -4.93 -1.97 13.51
CA GLU A 112 -4.57 -0.54 13.56
C GLU A 112 -4.52 0.09 12.16
N ILE A 113 -4.00 -0.66 11.16
CA ILE A 113 -4.01 -0.22 9.76
C ILE A 113 -5.42 -0.13 9.20
N TYR A 114 -6.22 -1.19 9.33
CA TYR A 114 -7.56 -1.25 8.73
C TYR A 114 -8.53 -0.23 9.33
N SER A 115 -8.55 -0.13 10.66
CA SER A 115 -9.41 0.78 11.40
C SER A 115 -8.93 2.24 11.32
N VAL A 116 -7.72 2.46 10.80
CA VAL A 116 -7.08 3.78 10.71
C VAL A 116 -7.07 4.46 12.08
N GLY A 117 -6.47 3.75 13.03
CA GLY A 117 -6.41 4.17 14.43
C GLY A 117 -5.52 5.39 14.67
N MET A 118 -5.22 5.62 15.94
CA MET A 118 -4.47 6.80 16.40
C MET A 118 -3.02 6.75 15.92
N ASP A 119 -2.41 5.56 15.96
CA ASP A 119 -1.01 5.32 15.64
C ASP A 119 -0.79 4.86 14.20
N PHE A 120 -1.83 4.88 13.36
CA PHE A 120 -1.76 4.56 11.92
C PHE A 120 -0.52 5.13 11.22
N ARG A 121 -0.16 6.39 11.51
CA ARG A 121 1.01 7.02 10.88
C ARG A 121 2.30 6.31 11.26
N VAL A 122 2.46 5.94 12.53
CA VAL A 122 3.64 5.23 13.03
C VAL A 122 3.68 3.83 12.43
N VAL A 123 2.57 3.09 12.51
CA VAL A 123 2.48 1.73 11.99
C VAL A 123 2.68 1.67 10.47
N SER A 124 2.02 2.57 9.74
CA SER A 124 2.17 2.64 8.29
C SER A 124 3.60 2.95 7.89
N ASN A 125 4.33 3.78 8.65
CA ASN A 125 5.75 4.09 8.40
C ASN A 125 6.70 2.96 8.83
N PHE A 126 6.33 2.19 9.84
CA PHE A 126 7.03 0.98 10.25
C PHE A 126 6.96 -0.09 9.17
N ILE A 127 5.81 -0.25 8.52
CA ILE A 127 5.66 -1.15 7.38
C ILE A 127 6.37 -0.56 6.15
N TRP A 128 7.29 -1.33 5.59
CA TRP A 128 7.95 -1.02 4.33
C TRP A 128 6.94 -1.13 3.17
N PRO A 129 6.99 -0.23 2.16
CA PRO A 129 6.11 -0.32 1.00
C PRO A 129 6.13 -1.72 0.37
N PHE A 130 4.95 -2.31 0.17
CA PHE A 130 4.80 -3.66 -0.35
C PHE A 130 5.42 -3.75 -1.74
N LYS A 131 6.27 -4.76 -1.94
CA LYS A 131 6.73 -5.14 -3.28
C LYS A 131 5.76 -6.19 -3.80
N LEU A 132 4.82 -5.77 -4.62
CA LEU A 132 3.90 -6.67 -5.30
C LEU A 132 4.62 -7.32 -6.48
N SER A 133 4.25 -8.54 -6.82
CA SER A 133 4.84 -9.27 -7.93
C SER A 133 3.78 -9.63 -8.94
N VAL A 134 4.20 -9.64 -10.18
CA VAL A 134 3.44 -10.29 -11.24
C VAL A 134 3.67 -11.79 -11.14
N ALA A 135 2.63 -12.61 -11.38
CA ALA A 135 2.82 -14.05 -11.50
C ALA A 135 3.84 -14.36 -12.62
N HIS A 136 4.76 -15.30 -12.39
CA HIS A 136 5.88 -15.60 -13.31
C HIS A 136 5.45 -15.89 -14.76
N HIS A 137 4.24 -16.42 -14.97
CA HIS A 137 3.69 -16.67 -16.30
C HIS A 137 3.27 -15.41 -17.04
N ALA A 138 2.77 -14.39 -16.33
CA ALA A 138 2.37 -13.10 -16.90
C ALA A 138 3.57 -12.15 -17.13
N ALA A 139 4.74 -12.44 -16.56
CA ALA A 139 5.96 -11.67 -16.83
C ALA A 139 6.50 -11.88 -18.26
N ARG A 140 6.08 -12.94 -18.96
CA ARG A 140 6.42 -13.16 -20.38
C ARG A 140 5.56 -12.33 -21.34
N ASP A 141 4.42 -11.81 -20.87
CA ASP A 141 3.50 -10.97 -21.64
C ASP A 141 3.15 -9.71 -20.82
N GLU A 142 4.06 -8.73 -20.84
CA GLU A 142 3.88 -7.45 -20.15
C GLU A 142 2.63 -6.70 -20.65
N ALA A 143 2.29 -6.84 -21.93
CA ALA A 143 1.11 -6.21 -22.52
C ALA A 143 -0.19 -6.83 -22.00
N GLY A 144 -0.27 -8.17 -21.93
CA GLY A 144 -1.38 -8.90 -21.32
C GLY A 144 -1.54 -8.58 -19.84
N LEU A 145 -0.43 -8.52 -19.10
CA LEU A 145 -0.45 -8.10 -17.69
C LEU A 145 -1.04 -6.70 -17.51
N LEU A 146 -0.59 -5.71 -18.30
CA LEU A 146 -1.09 -4.35 -18.19
C LEU A 146 -2.58 -4.28 -18.55
N LYS A 147 -3.04 -5.11 -19.48
CA LYS A 147 -4.46 -5.27 -19.81
C LYS A 147 -5.26 -5.84 -18.63
N ASP A 148 -4.72 -6.84 -17.94
CA ASP A 148 -5.37 -7.50 -16.79
C ASP A 148 -5.43 -6.61 -15.54
N ILE A 149 -4.34 -5.88 -15.24
CA ILE A 149 -4.31 -4.88 -14.16
C ILE A 149 -5.24 -3.71 -14.50
N GLY A 150 -5.33 -3.35 -15.78
CA GLY A 150 -6.14 -2.28 -16.31
C GLY A 150 -5.57 -0.88 -16.04
N ASN A 151 -6.45 0.12 -16.08
CA ASN A 151 -6.05 1.54 -16.04
C ASN A 151 -5.68 2.07 -14.62
N PRO A 152 -4.81 3.09 -14.55
CA PRO A 152 -4.59 3.86 -13.33
C PRO A 152 -5.85 4.64 -12.90
N GLY A 153 -5.80 5.22 -11.70
CA GLY A 153 -6.87 6.05 -11.15
C GLY A 153 -7.67 5.39 -10.02
N PRO A 154 -8.80 6.00 -9.63
CA PRO A 154 -9.69 5.47 -8.60
C PRO A 154 -10.34 4.16 -9.06
N ARG A 155 -10.22 3.11 -8.23
CA ARG A 155 -10.81 1.78 -8.46
C ARG A 155 -11.92 1.44 -7.47
N GLY A 156 -12.19 2.29 -6.48
CA GLY A 156 -13.16 1.96 -5.44
C GLY A 156 -12.83 0.62 -4.76
N MET A 157 -13.78 -0.32 -4.77
CA MET A 157 -13.57 -1.66 -4.20
C MET A 157 -12.79 -2.61 -5.13
N ASP A 158 -12.65 -2.30 -6.42
CA ASP A 158 -11.99 -3.19 -7.39
C ASP A 158 -10.47 -3.25 -7.18
N VAL A 159 -9.91 -2.38 -6.34
CA VAL A 159 -8.52 -2.46 -5.90
C VAL A 159 -8.20 -3.82 -5.27
N ASN A 160 -9.18 -4.48 -4.66
CA ASN A 160 -9.01 -5.79 -4.03
C ASN A 160 -8.69 -6.89 -5.06
N SER A 161 -9.18 -6.75 -6.30
CA SER A 161 -8.84 -7.64 -7.41
C SER A 161 -7.38 -7.47 -7.83
N ILE A 162 -6.89 -6.22 -7.91
CA ILE A 162 -5.48 -5.92 -8.20
C ILE A 162 -4.58 -6.48 -7.09
N ILE A 163 -4.97 -6.30 -5.83
CA ILE A 163 -4.23 -6.87 -4.69
C ILE A 163 -4.17 -8.39 -4.82
N LYS A 164 -5.29 -9.06 -5.10
CA LYS A 164 -5.33 -10.53 -5.24
C LYS A 164 -4.46 -11.04 -6.39
N GLN A 165 -4.37 -10.30 -7.50
CA GLN A 165 -3.55 -10.67 -8.66
C GLN A 165 -2.04 -10.48 -8.41
N LEU A 166 -1.66 -9.46 -7.63
CA LEU A 166 -0.26 -9.06 -7.45
C LEU A 166 0.35 -9.48 -6.09
N ASN A 167 -0.46 -10.01 -5.17
CA ASN A 167 -0.05 -10.45 -3.84
C ASN A 167 0.38 -11.92 -3.79
#